data_AF-A0A3D3NX72-F1
#
_entry.id   AF-A0A3D3NX72-F1
#
_cell.length_a   1.000
_cell.length_b   1.000
_cell.length_c   1.000
_cell.angle_alpha   90.00
_cell.angle_beta   90.00
_cell.angle_gamma   90.00
#
_symmetry.space_group_name_H-M   'P 1'
#
loop_
_entity.id
_entity.type
_entity.pdbx_description
1 polymer ?
#
loop_
_entity_poly.entity_id
_entity_poly.type
_entity_poly.pdbx_seq_one_letter_code
_entity_poly.pdbx_strand_id
1 'polypeptide(L)' 'MHESLSQVLASESTRPALTVRGWVRTKRESKSCAFLEVTDGSCFKSLQVVVDAALPSAALLPRILTGAAVEVD' A
#
# COMPACT_ATOMS: atom_id res chain seq x y z
N MET A 1 8.05 -6.85 -12.50
CA MET A 1 8.47 -7.83 -11.46
C MET A 1 7.91 -7.30 -10.15
N HIS A 2 7.23 -8.11 -9.34
CA HIS A 2 6.71 -7.67 -8.04
C HIS A 2 7.56 -8.31 -6.94
N GLU A 3 7.82 -7.56 -5.87
CA GLU A 3 8.60 -8.02 -4.71
C GLU A 3 7.66 -8.24 -3.52
N SER A 4 8.01 -9.19 -2.65
CA SER A 4 7.24 -9.40 -1.43
C SER A 4 7.55 -8.31 -0.41
N LEU A 5 6.61 -8.04 0.50
CA LEU A 5 6.83 -7.08 1.59
C LEU A 5 7.97 -7.51 2.50
N SER A 6 8.21 -8.80 2.67
CA SER A 6 9.37 -9.29 3.41
C SER A 6 10.70 -8.84 2.79
N GLN A 7 10.80 -8.77 1.47
CA GLN A 7 11.99 -8.28 0.75
C GLN A 7 12.06 -6.74 0.80
N VAL A 8 10.94 -6.07 0.55
CA VAL A 8 10.88 -4.60 0.55
C VAL A 8 11.24 -4.03 1.94
N LEU A 9 10.70 -4.62 3.01
CA LEU A 9 10.96 -4.18 4.39
C LEU A 9 12.35 -4.53 4.90
N ALA A 10 13.07 -5.43 4.22
CA ALA A 10 14.47 -5.76 4.51
C ALA A 10 15.47 -4.87 3.75
N SER A 11 14.99 -3.98 2.87
CA SER A 11 15.84 -3.06 2.10
C SER A 11 16.55 -2.06 3.01
N GLU A 12 17.87 -1.92 2.85
CA GLU A 12 18.68 -0.94 3.59
C GLU A 12 18.64 0.47 2.99
N SER A 13 18.09 0.60 1.79
CA SER A 13 18.00 1.85 1.04
C SER A 13 16.60 2.10 0.49
N THR A 14 16.30 3.38 0.23
CA THR A 14 15.06 3.82 -0.42
C THR A 14 14.99 3.30 -1.84
N ARG A 15 13.79 2.86 -2.24
CA ARG A 15 13.53 2.34 -3.58
C ARG A 15 12.62 3.32 -4.32
N PRO A 16 13.07 3.95 -5.42
CA PRO A 16 12.31 4.99 -6.10
C PRO A 16 11.16 4.44 -6.96
N ALA A 17 11.21 3.16 -7.34
CA ALA A 17 10.17 2.48 -8.08
C ALA A 17 10.08 1.04 -7.59
N LEU A 18 8.90 0.63 -7.14
CA LEU A 18 8.61 -0.73 -6.71
C LEU A 18 7.12 -1.00 -6.90
N THR A 19 6.78 -2.24 -7.24
CA THR A 19 5.38 -2.66 -7.32
C THR A 19 5.13 -3.70 -6.24
N VAL A 20 4.14 -3.45 -5.38
CA VAL A 20 3.69 -4.38 -4.34
C VAL A 20 2.24 -4.76 -4.54
N ARG A 21 1.90 -5.98 -4.11
CA ARG A 21 0.55 -6.53 -4.19
C ARG A 21 0.18 -7.11 -2.85
N GLY A 22 -1.05 -6.92 -2.43
CA GLY A 22 -1.51 -7.47 -1.16
C GLY A 22 -2.95 -7.11 -0.84
N TRP A 23 -3.31 -7.27 0.43
CA TRP A 23 -4.64 -6.98 0.94
C TRP A 23 -4.59 -5.85 1.96
N VAL A 24 -5.57 -4.95 1.88
CA VAL A 24 -5.73 -3.85 2.82
C VAL A 24 -6.21 -4.39 4.17
N ARG A 25 -5.40 -4.22 5.21
CA ARG A 25 -5.73 -4.56 6.60
C ARG A 25 -6.53 -3.45 7.28
N THR A 26 -6.10 -2.21 7.09
CA THR A 26 -6.78 -1.03 7.61
C THR A 26 -6.70 0.11 6.61
N LYS A 27 -7.71 0.98 6.63
CA LYS A 27 -7.76 2.20 5.83
C LYS A 27 -8.15 3.36 6.74
N ARG A 28 -7.42 4.46 6.66
CA ARG A 28 -7.73 5.72 7.36
C ARG A 28 -7.70 6.84 6.35
N GLU A 29 -8.77 7.62 6.29
CA GLU A 29 -8.90 8.73 5.35
C GLU A 29 -8.87 10.07 6.10
N SER A 30 -8.24 11.05 5.47
CA SER A 30 -8.23 12.45 5.88
C SER A 30 -8.59 13.34 4.68
N LYS A 31 -8.66 14.65 4.88
CA LYS A 31 -8.98 15.59 3.78
C LYS A 31 -7.89 15.63 2.70
N SER A 32 -6.63 15.41 3.06
CA SER A 32 -5.47 15.60 2.16
C SER A 32 -4.86 14.28 1.68
N CYS A 33 -5.06 13.18 2.39
CA CYS A 33 -4.49 11.88 2.03
C CYS A 33 -5.23 10.72 2.69
N ALA A 34 -4.97 9.51 2.20
CA ALA A 34 -5.38 8.26 2.81
C ALA A 34 -4.16 7.40 3.18
N PHE A 35 -4.30 6.64 4.25
CA PHE A 35 -3.33 5.67 4.74
C PHE A 35 -3.92 4.28 4.59
N LEU A 36 -3.27 3.42 3.82
CA LEU A 36 -3.61 2.01 3.66
C LEU A 36 -2.53 1.17 4.34
N GLU A 37 -2.91 0.32 5.27
CA GLU A 37 -2.02 -0.72 5.78
C GLU A 37 -2.19 -1.96 4.89
N VAL A 38 -1.14 -2.38 4.19
CA VAL A 38 -1.15 -3.48 3.22
C VAL A 38 -0.30 -4.63 3.74
N THR A 39 -0.80 -5.86 3.60
CA THR A 39 -0.05 -7.09 3.85
C THR A 39 -0.13 -8.02 2.65
N ASP A 40 0.94 -8.75 2.35
CA ASP A 40 0.98 -9.77 1.30
C ASP A 40 1.15 -11.19 1.86
N GLY A 41 1.16 -11.34 3.19
CA GLY A 41 1.36 -12.62 3.87
C GLY A 41 2.81 -13.13 3.91
N SER A 42 3.77 -12.42 3.31
CA SER A 42 5.18 -12.86 3.26
C SER A 42 5.94 -12.66 4.58
N CYS A 43 5.43 -11.81 5.49
CA CYS A 43 5.93 -11.64 6.85
C CYS A 43 4.83 -11.09 7.77
N PHE A 44 5.12 -10.99 9.08
CA PHE A 44 4.18 -10.45 10.06
C PHE A 44 4.01 -8.92 10.01
N LYS A 45 4.91 -8.21 9.32
CA LYS A 45 4.87 -6.76 9.18
C LYS A 45 3.96 -6.35 8.02
N SER A 46 3.37 -5.15 8.13
CA SER A 46 2.58 -4.53 7.06
C SER A 46 3.35 -3.35 6.45
N LEU A 47 3.07 -3.03 5.19
CA LEU A 47 3.52 -1.81 4.55
C LEU A 47 2.45 -0.72 4.70
N GLN A 48 2.86 0.49 5.07
CA GLN A 48 1.98 1.65 5.03
C GLN A 48 2.11 2.32 3.66
N VAL A 49 0.99 2.41 2.94
CA VAL A 49 0.86 3.14 1.69
C VAL A 49 0.14 4.45 1.98
N VAL A 50 0.73 5.55 1.54
CA VAL A 50 0.13 6.88 1.63
C VAL A 50 -0.32 7.30 0.25
N VAL A 51 -1.62 7.57 0.10
CA VAL A 51 -2.22 8.05 -1.16
C VAL A 51 -2.57 9.51 -0.98
N ASP A 52 -1.87 10.39 -1.68
CA ASP A 52 -2.19 11.82 -1.71
C ASP A 52 -3.51 12.05 -2.47
N ALA A 53 -4.38 12.92 -1.94
CA ALA A 53 -5.68 13.21 -2.55
C ALA A 53 -5.59 13.91 -3.91
N ALA A 54 -4.43 14.50 -4.25
CA ALA A 54 -4.17 15.09 -5.56
C ALA A 54 -3.87 14.05 -6.65
N LEU A 55 -3.59 12.79 -6.30
CA LEU A 55 -3.31 11.73 -7.28
C LEU A 55 -4.59 11.29 -7.98
N PRO A 56 -4.55 10.99 -9.30
CA PRO A 56 -5.70 10.42 -10.01
C PRO A 56 -6.21 9.11 -9.38
N SER A 57 -5.31 8.32 -8.80
CA SER A 57 -5.63 7.06 -8.11
C SER A 57 -6.46 7.28 -6.84
N ALA A 58 -6.52 8.49 -6.28
CA ALA A 58 -7.37 8.81 -5.13
C ALA A 58 -8.87 8.57 -5.44
N ALA A 59 -9.28 8.64 -6.70
CA ALA A 59 -10.64 8.30 -7.14
C ALA A 59 -11.02 6.82 -6.87
N LEU A 60 -10.02 5.94 -6.66
CA LEU A 60 -10.24 4.54 -6.30
C LEU A 60 -10.51 4.36 -4.80
N LEU A 61 -10.10 5.31 -3.95
CA LEU A 61 -10.19 5.18 -2.50
C LEU A 61 -11.59 4.78 -2.00
N PRO A 62 -12.72 5.35 -2.49
CA PRO A 62 -14.05 4.95 -2.04
C PRO A 62 -14.38 3.46 -2.25
N ARG A 63 -13.69 2.80 -3.20
CA ARG A 63 -13.86 1.38 -3.53
C ARG A 63 -12.89 0.47 -2.77
N ILE A 64 -11.83 1.04 -2.21
CA ILE A 64 -10.84 0.31 -1.42
C ILE A 64 -11.33 0.24 0.02
N LEU A 65 -11.69 -0.96 0.46
CA LEU A 65 -12.16 -1.27 1.82
C LEU A 65 -11.20 -2.25 2.50
N THR A 66 -11.37 -2.48 3.80
CA THR A 66 -10.67 -3.57 4.49
C THR A 66 -10.93 -4.90 3.80
N GLY A 67 -9.87 -5.66 3.54
CA GLY A 67 -9.88 -6.92 2.80
C GLY A 67 -9.73 -6.78 1.28
N ALA A 68 -9.76 -5.55 0.73
CA ALA A 68 -9.57 -5.35 -0.71
C ALA A 68 -8.16 -5.77 -1.14
N ALA A 69 -8.07 -6.52 -2.23
CA ALA A 69 -6.80 -6.77 -2.92
C ALA A 69 -6.40 -5.53 -3.71
N VAL A 70 -5.14 -5.13 -3.61
CA VAL A 70 -4.57 -3.93 -4.24
C VAL A 70 -3.21 -4.22 -4.85
N GLU A 71 -2.90 -3.52 -5.93
CA GLU A 71 -1.56 -3.31 -6.47
C GLU A 71 -1.20 -1.83 -6.29
N VAL A 72 0.04 -1.55 -5.90
CA VAL A 72 0.55 -0.19 -5.70
C VAL A 72 1.93 -0.10 -6.37
N ASP A 73 2.13 0.94 -7.19
CA ASP A 73 3.33 1.23 -7.96
C ASP A 73 3.78 2.70 -7.85
#